data_AF-A0A2D2M1R7-F1
#
_entry.id   AF-A0A2D2M1R7-F1
#
_cell.length_a   1.000
_cell.length_b   1.000
_cell.length_c   1.000
_cell.angle_alpha   90.00
_cell.angle_beta   90.00
_cell.angle_gamma   90.00
#
_symmetry.space_group_name_H-M   'P 1'
#
loop_
_entity.id
_entity.type
_entity.pdbx_description
1 polymer ?
#
loop_
_entity_poly.entity_id
_entity_poly.type
_entity_poly.pdbx_seq_one_letter_code
_entity_poly.pdbx_strand_id
1 'polypeptide(L)'
;MKKIVPDPPEFHELKTTEKPFGLCDAGHPQLFAVRPGISVEDALVHASLYLKCASQTGPLMVEYCKEPGRGFAQSTLHSVEMAKGIIDSLLDSLESRYTQPS
;
A
#
# COMPACT_ATOMS: atom_id res chain seq x y z
N MET A 1 -8.09 -38.95 6.16
CA MET A 1 -7.68 -38.48 4.82
C MET A 1 -6.69 -37.36 5.01
N LYS A 2 -5.43 -37.52 4.60
CA LYS A 2 -4.47 -36.39 4.61
C LYS A 2 -4.85 -35.48 3.46
N LYS A 3 -5.23 -34.23 3.73
CA LYS A 3 -5.39 -33.21 2.68
C LYS A 3 -4.09 -33.20 1.85
N ILE A 4 -4.21 -33.49 0.55
CA ILE A 4 -3.08 -33.54 -0.40
C ILE A 4 -2.54 -32.13 -0.68
N VAL A 5 -3.35 -31.10 -0.38
CA VAL A 5 -3.04 -29.70 -0.64
C VAL A 5 -2.77 -29.02 0.70
N PRO A 6 -1.58 -28.43 0.90
CA PRO A 6 -1.32 -27.54 2.03
C PRO A 6 -2.36 -26.41 2.03
N ASP A 7 -2.87 -26.06 3.20
CA ASP A 7 -3.78 -24.92 3.29
C ASP A 7 -3.04 -23.65 2.83
N PRO A 8 -3.73 -22.72 2.13
CA PRO A 8 -3.11 -21.48 1.69
C PRO A 8 -2.53 -20.72 2.89
N PRO A 9 -1.36 -20.07 2.75
CA PRO A 9 -0.81 -19.27 3.84
C PRO A 9 -1.83 -18.22 4.25
N GLU A 10 -2.01 -18.04 5.55
CA GLU A 10 -2.92 -17.03 6.04
C GLU A 10 -2.39 -15.63 5.70
N PHE A 11 -3.29 -14.67 5.48
CA PHE A 11 -2.90 -13.32 5.05
C PHE A 11 -1.85 -12.69 5.97
N HIS A 12 -1.99 -12.89 7.29
CA HIS A 12 -1.09 -12.36 8.31
C HIS A 12 0.31 -13.01 8.31
N GLU A 13 0.48 -14.17 7.68
CA GLU A 13 1.77 -14.85 7.51
C GLU A 13 2.52 -14.39 6.25
N LEU A 14 1.87 -13.61 5.38
CA LEU A 14 2.47 -13.12 4.15
C LEU A 14 3.62 -12.16 4.46
N LYS A 15 4.65 -12.26 3.62
CA LYS A 15 5.82 -11.39 3.66
C LYS A 15 6.06 -10.80 2.29
N THR A 16 6.61 -9.60 2.29
CA THR A 16 7.10 -8.94 1.09
C THR A 16 8.12 -9.81 0.36
N THR A 17 8.11 -9.73 -0.97
CA THR A 17 9.13 -10.30 -1.84
C THR A 17 9.98 -9.17 -2.41
N GLU A 18 11.19 -9.50 -2.84
CA GLU A 18 12.03 -8.53 -3.52
C GLU A 18 11.35 -8.10 -4.82
N LYS A 19 11.09 -6.80 -4.95
CA LYS A 19 10.46 -6.22 -6.12
C LYS A 19 11.12 -4.91 -6.48
N PRO A 20 11.94 -4.86 -7.53
CA PRO A 20 12.52 -3.63 -8.04
C PRO A 20 11.43 -2.63 -8.46
N PHE A 21 11.66 -1.33 -8.22
CA PHE A 21 10.75 -0.26 -8.62
C PHE A 21 11.48 1.07 -8.88
N GLY A 22 10.75 2.03 -9.45
CA GLY A 22 11.28 3.32 -9.92
C GLY A 22 11.29 3.40 -11.44
N LEU A 23 11.21 4.63 -11.98
CA LEU A 23 11.06 4.90 -13.42
C LEU A 23 12.37 5.37 -14.07
N CYS A 24 13.54 5.11 -13.46
CA CYS A 24 14.80 5.54 -14.05
C CYS A 24 15.17 4.64 -15.23
N ASP A 25 15.09 5.18 -16.45
CA ASP A 25 15.37 4.46 -17.70
C ASP A 25 16.80 4.75 -18.24
N ALA A 26 17.74 5.05 -17.35
CA ALA A 26 19.11 5.43 -17.72
C ALA A 26 20.03 4.23 -18.02
N GLY A 27 19.48 3.05 -18.32
CA GLY A 27 20.23 1.85 -18.69
C GLY A 27 21.00 1.17 -17.55
N HIS A 28 20.77 1.56 -16.29
CA HIS A 28 21.32 0.90 -15.11
C HIS A 28 20.23 0.10 -14.35
N PRO A 29 20.58 -0.89 -13.50
CA PRO A 29 19.61 -1.58 -12.65
C PRO A 29 18.80 -0.61 -11.78
N GLN A 30 17.56 -0.97 -11.43
CA GLN A 30 16.75 -0.12 -10.54
C GLN A 30 17.48 0.12 -9.21
N LEU A 31 17.48 1.37 -8.76
CA LEU A 31 18.14 1.75 -7.51
C LEU A 31 17.40 1.20 -6.28
N PHE A 32 16.07 1.08 -6.36
CA PHE A 32 15.24 0.69 -5.23
C PHE A 32 14.53 -0.64 -5.50
N ALA A 33 14.39 -1.43 -4.44
CA ALA A 33 13.56 -2.61 -4.40
C ALA A 33 12.84 -2.69 -3.06
N VAL A 34 11.66 -3.32 -3.05
CA VAL A 34 11.01 -3.72 -1.80
C VAL A 34 11.94 -4.72 -1.11
N ARG A 35 12.24 -4.49 0.18
CA ARG A 35 13.05 -5.42 0.97
C ARG A 35 12.25 -6.70 1.22
N PRO A 36 12.77 -7.90 0.89
CA PRO A 36 12.05 -9.14 1.13
C PRO A 36 11.97 -9.47 2.63
N GLY A 37 10.95 -10.25 3.01
CA GLY A 37 10.81 -10.82 4.35
C GLY A 37 10.19 -9.89 5.39
N ILE A 38 9.80 -8.66 5.02
CA ILE A 38 9.03 -7.76 5.88
C ILE A 38 7.59 -8.26 5.99
N SER A 39 7.03 -8.23 7.19
CA SER A 39 5.66 -8.68 7.47
C SER A 39 4.64 -7.89 6.65
N VAL A 40 3.48 -8.49 6.37
CA VAL A 40 2.38 -7.79 5.69
C VAL A 40 1.91 -6.57 6.49
N GLU A 41 1.89 -6.66 7.82
CA GLU A 41 1.47 -5.57 8.71
C GLU A 41 2.39 -4.36 8.58
N ASP A 42 3.70 -4.56 8.75
CA ASP A 42 4.70 -3.48 8.60
C ASP A 42 4.64 -2.86 7.20
N ALA A 43 4.49 -3.69 6.17
CA ALA A 43 4.36 -3.23 4.79
C ALA A 43 3.10 -2.38 4.58
N LEU A 44 1.97 -2.77 5.17
CA LEU A 44 0.72 -2.01 5.12
C LEU A 44 0.80 -0.70 5.90
N VAL A 45 1.49 -0.67 7.05
CA VAL A 45 1.76 0.57 7.79
C VAL A 45 2.53 1.57 6.92
N HIS A 46 3.59 1.11 6.24
CA HIS A 46 4.32 1.95 5.29
C HIS A 46 3.47 2.39 4.10
N ALA A 47 2.65 1.50 3.54
CA ALA A 47 1.73 1.86 2.45
C ALA A 47 0.72 2.93 2.88
N SER A 48 0.13 2.79 4.08
CA SER A 48 -0.77 3.80 4.66
C SER A 48 -0.06 5.14 4.87
N LEU A 49 1.19 5.12 5.33
CA LEU A 49 2.00 6.34 5.48
C LEU A 49 2.21 7.05 4.14
N TYR A 50 2.57 6.33 3.07
CA TYR A 50 2.75 6.94 1.74
C TYR A 50 1.44 7.54 1.20
N LEU A 51 0.32 6.83 1.37
CA LEU A 51 -0.99 7.34 0.97
C LEU A 51 -1.39 8.56 1.81
N LYS A 52 -1.09 8.58 3.11
CA LYS A 52 -1.28 9.77 3.97
C LYS A 52 -0.50 10.96 3.44
N CYS A 53 0.77 10.79 3.08
CA CYS A 53 1.58 11.88 2.49
C CYS A 53 0.96 12.39 1.18
N ALA A 54 0.48 11.49 0.32
CA ALA A 54 -0.21 11.87 -0.92
C ALA A 54 -1.53 12.60 -0.64
N SER A 55 -2.35 12.12 0.30
CA SER A 55 -3.61 12.79 0.71
C SER A 55 -3.36 14.17 1.32
N GLN A 56 -2.26 14.37 2.05
CA GLN A 56 -1.92 15.67 2.65
C GLN A 56 -1.47 16.71 1.61
N THR A 57 -0.88 16.26 0.50
CA THR A 57 -0.34 17.15 -0.55
C THR A 57 -1.31 17.32 -1.73
N GLY A 58 -2.22 16.37 -1.93
CA GLY A 58 -3.18 16.39 -3.04
C GLY A 58 -4.14 17.59 -3.08
N PRO A 59 -4.65 18.13 -1.95
CA PRO A 59 -5.48 19.32 -1.98
C PRO A 59 -4.77 20.53 -2.61
N LEU A 60 -3.48 20.71 -2.31
CA LEU A 60 -2.65 21.74 -2.93
C LEU A 60 -2.49 21.46 -4.44
N MET A 61 -2.24 20.21 -4.84
CA MET A 61 -2.20 19.83 -6.26
C MET A 61 -3.49 20.25 -6.99
N VAL A 62 -4.66 19.97 -6.40
CA VAL A 62 -5.96 20.36 -6.97
C VAL A 62 -6.10 21.88 -7.07
N GLU A 63 -5.65 22.63 -6.05
CA GLU A 63 -5.67 24.09 -6.03
C GLU A 63 -4.83 24.70 -7.17
N TYR A 64 -3.64 24.16 -7.43
CA TYR A 64 -2.74 24.68 -8.47
C TYR A 64 -3.07 24.19 -9.89
N CYS A 65 -3.95 23.21 -10.07
CA CYS A 65 -4.37 22.73 -11.38
C CYS A 65 -5.44 23.62 -12.02
N LYS A 66 -5.18 24.06 -13.27
CA LYS A 66 -6.17 24.71 -14.14
C LYS A 66 -7.09 23.67 -14.80
N GLU A 67 -8.25 24.11 -15.28
CA GLU A 67 -9.11 23.27 -16.11
C GLU A 67 -8.45 22.94 -17.46
N PRO A 68 -8.65 21.72 -18.01
CA PRO A 68 -9.46 20.61 -17.48
C PRO A 68 -8.70 19.70 -16.48
N GLY A 69 -7.44 20.00 -16.19
CA GLY A 69 -6.55 19.16 -15.37
C GLY A 69 -6.99 19.01 -13.91
N ARG A 70 -7.80 19.94 -13.41
CA ARG A 70 -8.33 19.90 -12.05
C ARG A 70 -9.19 18.67 -11.78
N GLY A 71 -10.02 18.25 -12.74
CA GLY A 71 -10.82 17.02 -12.61
C GLY A 71 -9.96 15.76 -12.48
N PHE A 72 -8.85 15.68 -13.24
CA PHE A 72 -7.90 14.58 -13.12
C PHE A 72 -7.19 14.57 -11.76
N ALA A 73 -6.76 15.74 -11.28
CA ALA A 73 -6.15 15.90 -9.96
C ALA A 73 -7.12 15.47 -8.84
N GLN A 74 -8.39 15.89 -8.90
CA GLN A 74 -9.42 15.50 -7.95
C GLN A 74 -9.68 13.98 -7.97
N SER A 75 -9.80 13.38 -9.15
CA SER A 75 -10.01 11.93 -9.28
C SER A 75 -8.83 11.11 -8.73
N THR A 76 -7.61 11.62 -8.89
CA THR A 76 -6.39 11.01 -8.34
C THR A 76 -6.39 11.09 -6.82
N LEU A 77 -6.65 12.27 -6.24
CA LEU A 77 -6.73 12.45 -4.80
C LEU A 77 -7.81 11.53 -4.18
N HIS A 78 -8.98 11.47 -4.81
CA HIS A 78 -10.05 10.59 -4.36
C HIS A 78 -9.60 9.11 -4.36
N SER A 79 -8.93 8.66 -5.41
CA SER A 79 -8.41 7.28 -5.49
C SER A 79 -7.39 6.98 -4.38
N VAL A 80 -6.55 7.96 -4.02
CA VAL A 80 -5.60 7.84 -2.90
C VAL A 80 -6.32 7.70 -1.56
N GLU A 81 -7.36 8.51 -1.32
CA GLU A 81 -8.17 8.45 -0.09
C GLU A 81 -8.88 7.10 0.04
N MET A 82 -9.47 6.59 -1.05
CA MET A 82 -10.14 5.29 -1.06
C MET A 82 -9.16 4.15 -0.81
N ALA A 83 -7.98 4.18 -1.45
CA ALA A 83 -6.94 3.19 -1.20
C ALA A 83 -6.47 3.21 0.26
N LYS A 84 -6.34 4.40 0.85
CA LYS A 84 -5.95 4.54 2.25
C LYS A 84 -6.99 3.92 3.18
N GLY A 85 -8.28 4.20 2.97
CA GLY A 85 -9.35 3.62 3.78
C GLY A 85 -9.37 2.10 3.75
N ILE A 86 -9.11 1.48 2.59
CA ILE A 86 -9.00 0.02 2.46
C ILE A 86 -7.81 -0.49 3.28
N ILE A 87 -6.63 0.12 3.16
CA ILE A 87 -5.43 -0.30 3.89
C ILE A 87 -5.61 -0.14 5.40
N ASP A 88 -6.16 0.99 5.85
CA ASP A 88 -6.42 1.23 7.28
C ASP A 88 -7.39 0.18 7.83
N SER A 89 -8.45 -0.17 7.09
CA SER A 89 -9.39 -1.23 7.53
C SER A 89 -8.74 -2.61 7.67
N LEU A 90 -7.73 -2.92 6.86
CA LEU A 90 -6.98 -4.17 6.95
C LEU A 90 -6.04 -4.14 8.16
N LEU A 91 -5.41 -3.00 8.44
CA LEU A 91 -4.60 -2.80 9.65
C LEU A 91 -5.46 -2.95 10.91
N ASP A 92 -6.62 -2.29 10.97
CA ASP A 92 -7.58 -2.42 12.09
C ASP A 92 -7.98 -3.89 12.31
N SER A 93 -8.23 -4.63 11.22
CA SER A 93 -8.54 -6.06 11.31
C SER A 93 -7.37 -6.89 11.82
N LEU A 94 -6.13 -6.57 11.46
CA LEU A 94 -4.94 -7.26 11.97
C LEU A 94 -4.73 -6.98 13.46
N GLU A 95 -4.82 -5.71 13.87
CA GLU A 95 -4.73 -5.31 15.28
C GLU A 95 -5.77 -6.01 16.16
N SER A 96 -7.01 -6.15 15.66
CA SER A 96 -8.08 -6.85 16.36
C SER A 96 -7.77 -8.33 16.63
N ARG A 97 -6.98 -9.00 15.78
CA ARG A 97 -6.61 -10.40 15.96
C ARG A 97 -5.56 -10.59 17.05
N TYR A 98 -4.66 -9.63 17.22
CA TYR A 98 -3.69 -9.66 18.32
C TYR A 98 -4.31 -9.38 19.69
N THR A 99 -5.46 -8.70 19.72
CA THR A 99 -6.17 -8.34 20.95
C THR A 99 -7.27 -9.33 21.35
N GLN A 100 -7.61 -10.32 20.52
CA GLN A 100 -8.53 -11.38 20.89
C GLN A 100 -7.82 -12.48 21.70
N PRO A 101 -8.29 -12.83 22.92
CA PRO A 101 -7.71 -13.93 23.69
C PRO A 101 -7.96 -15.27 22.99
N SER A 102 -6.92 -16.11 22.97
CA SER A 102 -6.90 -17.48 22.44
C SER A 102 -7.90 -18.40 23.10
#